data_AF-G0R5Q8-F1
#
_entry.id   AF-G0R5Q8-F1
#
_cell.length_a   1.000
_cell.length_b   1.000
_cell.length_c   1.000
_cell.angle_alpha   90.00
_cell.angle_beta   90.00
_cell.angle_gamma   90.00
#
_symmetry.space_group_name_H-M   'P 1'
#
loop_
_entity.id
_entity.type
_entity.pdbx_description
1 polymer ?
#
loop_
_entity_poly.entity_id
_entity_poly.type
_entity_poly.pdbx_seq_one_letter_code
_entity_poly.pdbx_strand_id
1 'polypeptide(L)'
;MICQDHSQLEFKQNIKIIEKNDKKKQSQLQLVIKNNNNKIIQTKINTSSLNNVELINENNNDIKKDKNKIIYTYEDFLIPPVINFDYSNYPSDWCRYCGARFASNFTKGPWGPRTLCTIHYIAWSQNKTLNLSQYPVLPTQPVNPEDQTEIQFMNRTKLKDEYFNPQLQLQQKMNTALQKKYVLKKITKEGGEEENSLRDQNKLVNICNDENANIN
;
A
#
# COMPACT_ATOMS: atom_id res chain seq x y z
N MET A 1 -14.25 39.48 -25.64
CA MET A 1 -12.94 38.90 -26.01
C MET A 1 -12.10 38.88 -24.73
N ILE A 2 -12.15 37.78 -23.99
CA ILE A 2 -11.50 37.61 -22.68
C ILE A 2 -10.68 36.33 -22.77
N CYS A 3 -9.36 36.47 -22.83
CA CYS A 3 -8.43 35.36 -22.75
C CYS A 3 -8.20 35.05 -21.26
N GLN A 4 -8.50 33.84 -20.82
CA GLN A 4 -8.11 33.35 -19.51
C GLN A 4 -6.78 32.60 -19.64
N ASP A 5 -5.75 33.18 -19.02
CA ASP A 5 -4.43 32.60 -18.85
C ASP A 5 -4.50 31.34 -17.97
N HIS A 6 -4.12 30.22 -18.55
CA HIS A 6 -3.96 28.94 -17.86
C HIS A 6 -2.54 28.87 -17.30
N SER A 7 -2.32 29.38 -16.08
CA SER A 7 -1.05 29.22 -15.37
C SER A 7 -0.88 27.77 -14.89
N GLN A 8 -0.13 26.96 -15.64
CA GLN A 8 0.34 25.65 -15.18
C GLN A 8 1.54 25.85 -14.25
N LEU A 9 1.35 25.60 -12.95
CA LEU A 9 2.47 25.44 -12.01
C LEU A 9 3.08 24.05 -12.21
N GLU A 10 4.19 23.97 -12.95
CA GLU A 10 5.01 22.77 -13.03
C GLU A 10 5.79 22.56 -11.71
N PHE A 11 5.38 21.57 -10.92
CA PHE A 11 6.20 21.06 -9.82
C PHE A 11 7.30 20.14 -10.36
N LYS A 12 8.47 20.71 -10.68
CA LYS A 12 9.67 19.94 -11.00
C LYS A 12 10.42 19.57 -9.71
N GLN A 13 10.26 18.34 -9.24
CA GLN A 13 11.12 17.77 -8.20
C GLN A 13 12.41 17.25 -8.85
N ASN A 14 13.50 17.99 -8.69
CA ASN A 14 14.85 17.56 -9.09
C ASN A 14 15.42 16.59 -8.05
N ILE A 15 15.37 15.28 -8.34
CA ILE A 15 16.08 14.27 -7.55
C ILE A 15 17.51 14.16 -8.08
N LYS A 16 18.48 14.72 -7.36
CA LYS A 16 19.90 14.59 -7.66
C LYS A 16 20.43 13.32 -6.99
N ILE A 17 20.55 12.24 -7.75
CA ILE A 17 21.16 10.98 -7.27
C ILE A 17 22.67 11.20 -7.26
N ILE A 18 23.27 11.20 -6.06
CA ILE A 18 24.72 11.20 -5.89
C ILE A 18 25.13 9.74 -5.70
N GLU A 19 25.65 9.13 -6.77
CA GLU A 19 26.33 7.84 -6.67
C GLU A 19 27.76 8.07 -6.18
N LYS A 20 28.04 7.62 -4.96
CA LYS A 20 29.41 7.38 -4.51
C LYS A 20 29.65 5.89 -4.50
N ASN A 21 30.48 5.45 -5.43
CA ASN A 21 31.18 4.18 -5.33
C ASN A 21 32.02 4.20 -4.07
N ASP A 22 31.72 3.33 -3.09
CA ASP A 22 32.75 2.67 -2.27
C ASP A 22 32.18 1.58 -1.35
N LYS A 23 33.00 0.55 -1.17
CA LYS A 23 32.72 -0.73 -0.50
C LYS A 23 32.54 -0.56 1.03
N LYS A 24 31.56 -1.29 1.58
CA LYS A 24 31.40 -1.68 3.00
C LYS A 24 31.34 -0.53 4.04
N LYS A 25 30.13 -0.05 4.33
CA LYS A 25 29.61 0.20 5.70
C LYS A 25 28.14 0.64 5.61
N GLN A 26 27.35 0.26 6.62
CA GLN A 26 25.93 0.59 6.80
C GLN A 26 25.61 2.03 6.38
N SER A 27 24.82 2.17 5.33
CA SER A 27 24.32 3.44 4.82
C SER A 27 23.17 3.93 5.69
N GLN A 28 23.48 4.80 6.65
CA GLN A 28 22.49 5.72 7.20
C GLN A 28 22.10 6.72 6.08
N LEU A 29 20.90 6.57 5.54
CA LEU A 29 20.28 7.58 4.67
C LEU A 29 19.88 8.78 5.54
N GLN A 30 20.72 9.81 5.60
CA GLN A 30 20.32 11.11 6.14
C GLN A 30 19.52 11.87 5.06
N LEU A 31 18.19 11.87 5.20
CA LEU A 31 17.32 12.81 4.48
C LEU A 31 17.35 14.16 5.20
N VAL A 32 18.10 15.11 4.64
CA VAL A 32 18.08 16.51 5.09
C VAL A 32 16.86 17.20 4.49
N ILE A 33 15.77 17.30 5.26
CA ILE A 33 14.61 18.13 4.92
C ILE A 33 14.87 19.53 5.47
N LYS A 34 15.23 20.48 4.60
CA LYS A 34 15.28 21.91 4.95
C LYS A 34 13.86 22.48 4.84
N ASN A 35 13.16 22.57 5.97
CA ASN A 35 11.92 23.34 6.07
C ASN A 35 12.25 24.81 6.26
N ASN A 36 12.10 25.59 5.19
CA ASN A 36 11.91 27.03 5.28
C ASN A 36 10.45 27.27 5.65
N ASN A 37 10.18 27.55 6.93
CA ASN A 37 9.20 28.53 7.41
C ASN A 37 9.05 28.42 8.93
N ASN A 38 9.70 29.35 9.63
CA ASN A 38 9.52 29.60 11.05
C ASN A 38 8.11 30.16 11.30
N LYS A 39 7.25 29.38 11.96
CA LYS A 39 6.18 29.93 12.82
C LYS A 39 5.90 28.96 13.97
N ILE A 40 6.56 29.22 15.09
CA ILE A 40 6.32 28.51 16.36
C ILE A 40 4.96 28.99 16.88
N ILE A 41 3.94 28.14 16.80
CA ILE A 41 2.70 28.30 17.56
C ILE A 41 2.78 27.34 18.73
N GLN A 42 3.03 27.87 19.93
CA GLN A 42 2.93 27.11 21.17
C GLN A 42 1.46 27.00 21.58
N THR A 43 0.81 25.89 21.21
CA THR A 43 -0.45 25.49 21.85
C THR A 43 -0.15 24.61 23.06
N LYS A 44 -0.30 25.19 24.26
CA LYS A 44 -0.41 24.44 25.52
C LYS A 44 -1.72 23.65 25.49
N ILE A 45 -1.64 22.33 25.36
CA ILE A 45 -2.77 21.43 25.58
C ILE A 45 -2.63 20.90 27.01
N ASN A 46 -3.58 21.30 27.88
CA ASN A 46 -3.74 20.75 29.22
C ASN A 46 -4.42 19.38 29.11
N THR A 47 -3.65 18.30 29.26
CA THR A 47 -4.19 16.93 29.39
C THR A 47 -4.41 16.61 30.86
N SER A 48 -5.62 16.85 31.33
CA SER A 48 -6.16 16.32 32.59
C SER A 48 -7.50 15.68 32.27
N SER A 49 -7.69 14.46 32.75
CA SER A 49 -8.81 13.54 32.52
C SER A 49 -8.67 12.62 31.32
N LEU A 50 -8.35 11.36 31.59
CA LEU A 50 -9.20 10.20 31.26
C LEU A 50 -8.62 8.97 31.99
N ASN A 51 -9.06 8.80 33.24
CA ASN A 51 -9.07 7.51 33.91
C ASN A 51 -10.40 6.85 33.57
N ASN A 52 -10.36 5.66 32.95
CA ASN A 52 -11.32 4.57 33.14
C ASN A 52 -10.82 3.36 32.34
N VAL A 53 -10.21 2.41 33.05
CA VAL A 53 -9.80 1.11 32.52
C VAL A 53 -10.72 0.06 33.15
N GLU A 54 -11.58 -0.53 32.34
CA GLU A 54 -12.30 -1.76 32.71
C GLU A 54 -11.31 -2.93 32.70
N LEU A 55 -11.24 -3.63 33.84
CA LEU A 55 -10.49 -4.87 33.99
C LEU A 55 -11.17 -6.00 33.22
N ILE A 56 -10.50 -6.53 32.19
CA ILE A 56 -10.77 -7.87 31.68
C ILE A 56 -9.69 -8.79 32.26
N ASN A 57 -10.17 -9.83 32.94
CA ASN A 57 -9.42 -10.75 33.77
C ASN A 57 -9.07 -12.00 32.92
N GLU A 58 -7.79 -12.26 32.67
CA GLU A 58 -7.33 -13.54 32.10
C GLU A 58 -6.14 -14.10 32.88
N ASN A 59 -6.37 -15.28 33.47
CA ASN A 59 -5.41 -16.08 34.22
C ASN A 59 -4.45 -16.84 33.28
N ASN A 60 -3.14 -16.60 33.41
CA ASN A 60 -2.10 -17.58 33.79
C ASN A 60 -0.69 -17.25 33.21
N ASN A 61 0.24 -16.99 34.15
CA ASN A 61 1.65 -17.40 34.19
C ASN A 61 2.61 -17.04 33.03
N ASP A 62 3.17 -15.84 33.08
CA ASP A 62 4.59 -15.61 33.42
C ASP A 62 4.87 -14.10 33.50
N ILE A 63 5.00 -13.57 34.72
CA ILE A 63 5.18 -12.15 35.00
C ILE A 63 6.66 -11.79 34.79
N LYS A 64 7.01 -11.18 33.64
CA LYS A 64 8.25 -10.41 33.50
C LYS A 64 8.02 -9.06 32.80
N LYS A 65 7.97 -8.04 33.67
CA LYS A 65 8.12 -6.59 33.46
C LYS A 65 7.00 -5.89 32.69
N ASP A 66 6.07 -5.35 33.48
CA ASP A 66 5.30 -4.14 33.21
C ASP A 66 6.24 -2.97 32.91
N LYS A 67 6.73 -2.93 31.67
CA LYS A 67 7.05 -1.65 31.04
C LYS A 67 5.71 -1.12 30.56
N ASN A 68 5.30 0.06 31.05
CA ASN A 68 4.21 0.84 30.47
C ASN A 68 4.31 0.76 28.95
N LYS A 69 3.51 -0.11 28.34
CA LYS A 69 3.62 -0.42 26.92
C LYS A 69 3.07 0.81 26.23
N ILE A 70 3.97 1.60 25.64
CA ILE A 70 3.56 2.75 24.84
C ILE A 70 2.67 2.20 23.72
N ILE A 71 1.39 2.55 23.76
CA ILE A 71 0.42 2.25 22.72
C ILE A 71 0.33 3.51 21.88
N TYR A 72 0.79 3.42 20.63
CA TYR A 72 0.59 4.50 19.67
C TYR A 72 -0.79 4.36 19.02
N THR A 73 -1.34 5.51 18.65
CA THR A 73 -2.62 5.72 17.97
C THR A 73 -2.40 6.09 16.50
N TYR A 74 -3.48 6.25 15.74
CA TYR A 74 -3.41 6.68 14.34
C TYR A 74 -2.87 8.11 14.20
N GLU A 75 -3.24 8.96 15.17
CA GLU A 75 -2.82 10.34 15.31
C GLU A 75 -1.31 10.44 15.53
N ASP A 76 -0.75 9.57 16.38
CA ASP A 76 0.70 9.51 16.62
C ASP A 76 1.50 9.16 15.35
N PHE A 77 0.91 8.36 14.47
CA PHE A 77 1.51 7.99 13.19
C PHE A 77 1.19 8.96 12.05
N LEU A 78 0.38 10.00 12.30
CA LEU A 78 -0.07 10.96 11.30
C LEU A 78 -0.72 10.28 10.07
N ILE A 79 -1.50 9.23 10.33
CA ILE A 79 -2.24 8.46 9.31
C ILE A 79 -3.74 8.53 9.62
N PRO A 80 -4.60 8.70 8.60
CA PRO A 80 -6.04 8.61 8.82
C PRO A 80 -6.45 7.19 9.28
N PRO A 81 -7.37 7.08 10.25
CA PRO A 81 -7.87 5.79 10.71
C PRO A 81 -8.56 5.05 9.57
N VAL A 82 -8.66 3.71 9.70
CA VAL A 82 -9.24 2.82 8.68
C VAL A 82 -10.61 3.29 8.22
N ILE A 83 -11.50 3.63 9.15
CA ILE A 83 -12.87 4.05 8.86
C ILE A 83 -12.95 5.32 7.99
N ASN A 84 -11.95 6.20 8.09
CA ASN A 84 -11.94 7.49 7.38
C ASN A 84 -11.05 7.47 6.12
N PHE A 85 -10.57 6.30 5.70
CA PHE A 85 -9.65 6.19 4.57
C PHE A 85 -10.37 5.86 3.26
N ASP A 86 -9.98 6.53 2.17
CA ASP A 86 -10.53 6.23 0.83
C ASP A 86 -9.80 5.06 0.16
N TYR A 87 -10.43 3.88 0.23
CA TYR A 87 -9.93 2.67 -0.41
C TYR A 87 -10.18 2.59 -1.92
N SER A 88 -11.09 3.41 -2.46
CA SER A 88 -11.46 3.38 -3.89
C SER A 88 -10.28 3.78 -4.76
N ASN A 89 -9.49 4.74 -4.26
CA ASN A 89 -8.32 5.28 -4.94
C ASN A 89 -7.00 4.68 -4.42
N TYR A 90 -7.05 3.80 -3.42
CA TYR A 90 -5.86 3.23 -2.84
C TYR A 90 -5.29 2.12 -3.73
N PRO A 91 -4.06 2.28 -4.24
CA PRO A 91 -3.61 1.43 -5.34
C PRO A 91 -2.80 0.21 -4.90
N SER A 92 -2.53 0.08 -3.59
CA SER A 92 -1.79 -1.05 -3.01
C SER A 92 -2.73 -2.03 -2.33
N ASP A 93 -2.20 -3.19 -1.97
CA ASP A 93 -2.97 -4.20 -1.24
C ASP A 93 -3.43 -3.69 0.13
N TRP A 94 -4.62 -4.12 0.51
CA TRP A 94 -5.21 -3.85 1.82
C TRP A 94 -6.16 -4.98 2.20
N CYS A 95 -6.36 -5.21 3.50
CA CYS A 95 -7.22 -6.28 3.99
C CYS A 95 -8.69 -5.91 3.83
N ARG A 96 -9.44 -6.64 3.00
CA ARG A 96 -10.88 -6.42 2.75
C ARG A 96 -11.76 -6.62 3.97
N TYR A 97 -11.29 -7.33 4.99
CA TYR A 97 -12.02 -7.46 6.24
C TYR A 97 -11.79 -6.24 7.15
N CYS A 98 -10.56 -6.00 7.61
CA CYS A 98 -10.26 -4.97 8.62
C CYS A 98 -9.76 -3.63 8.08
N GLY A 99 -9.58 -3.47 6.78
CA GLY A 99 -9.04 -2.24 6.20
C GLY A 99 -7.53 -2.04 6.35
N ALA A 100 -6.80 -2.96 6.98
CA ALA A 100 -5.37 -2.81 7.21
C ALA A 100 -4.58 -2.60 5.91
N ARG A 101 -3.82 -1.50 5.84
CA ARG A 101 -2.86 -1.14 4.78
C ARG A 101 -1.44 -1.55 5.15
N PHE A 102 -1.20 -1.81 6.44
CA PHE A 102 0.03 -2.35 6.99
C PHE A 102 -0.21 -3.72 7.63
N ALA A 103 0.54 -4.71 7.16
CA ALA A 103 0.53 -6.07 7.67
C ALA A 103 1.88 -6.73 7.38
N SER A 104 2.17 -7.85 8.07
CA SER A 104 3.36 -8.65 7.77
C SER A 104 3.32 -9.21 6.35
N ASN A 105 2.14 -9.63 5.91
CA ASN A 105 1.89 -10.05 4.54
C ASN A 105 0.39 -9.89 4.19
N PHE A 106 0.12 -9.82 2.89
CA PHE A 106 -1.21 -9.93 2.31
C PHE A 106 -1.33 -11.26 1.57
N THR A 107 -2.39 -12.00 1.88
CA THR A 107 -2.59 -13.39 1.50
C THR A 107 -3.95 -13.57 0.82
N LYS A 108 -4.23 -14.77 0.31
CA LYS A 108 -5.49 -15.07 -0.39
C LYS A 108 -6.70 -14.96 0.55
N GLY A 109 -7.79 -14.42 0.05
CA GLY A 109 -9.09 -14.46 0.69
C GLY A 109 -10.15 -15.07 -0.23
N PRO A 110 -11.43 -15.02 0.17
CA PRO A 110 -12.54 -15.51 -0.64
C PRO A 110 -12.71 -14.72 -1.95
N TRP A 111 -12.19 -13.49 -2.01
CA TRP A 111 -12.29 -12.62 -3.18
C TRP A 111 -11.06 -12.62 -4.09
N GLY A 112 -10.09 -13.51 -3.83
CA GLY A 112 -8.90 -13.67 -4.66
C GLY A 112 -7.57 -13.47 -3.91
N PRO A 113 -6.46 -13.32 -4.65
CA PRO A 113 -5.14 -13.18 -4.04
C PRO A 113 -4.98 -11.82 -3.35
N ARG A 114 -4.20 -11.79 -2.26
CA ARG A 114 -3.77 -10.58 -1.54
C ARG A 114 -4.91 -9.71 -0.98
N THR A 115 -6.09 -10.29 -0.71
CA THR A 115 -7.25 -9.56 -0.19
C THR A 115 -7.38 -9.59 1.33
N LEU A 116 -6.60 -10.43 2.04
CA LEU A 116 -6.63 -10.52 3.51
C LEU A 116 -5.24 -10.33 4.10
N CYS A 117 -5.13 -9.68 5.26
CA CYS A 117 -3.90 -9.74 6.06
C CYS A 117 -3.73 -11.16 6.63
N THR A 118 -2.50 -11.50 7.04
CA THR A 118 -2.19 -12.83 7.58
C THR A 118 -3.11 -13.26 8.73
N ILE A 119 -3.48 -12.33 9.62
CA ILE A 119 -4.32 -12.63 10.80
C ILE A 119 -5.72 -13.07 10.36
N HIS A 120 -6.37 -12.32 9.46
CA HIS A 120 -7.71 -12.68 8.97
C HIS A 120 -7.70 -13.88 8.03
N TYR A 121 -6.61 -14.10 7.29
CA TYR A 121 -6.46 -15.35 6.55
C TYR A 121 -6.43 -16.58 7.47
N ILE A 122 -5.70 -16.52 8.60
CA ILE A 122 -5.70 -17.60 9.58
C ILE A 122 -7.11 -17.78 10.17
N ALA A 123 -7.76 -16.69 10.60
CA ALA A 123 -9.11 -16.73 11.16
C ALA A 123 -10.15 -17.34 10.18
N TRP A 124 -10.06 -17.00 8.90
CA TRP A 124 -10.98 -17.48 7.87
C TRP A 124 -10.64 -18.87 7.34
N SER A 125 -9.39 -19.10 6.93
CA SER A 125 -9.00 -20.31 6.21
C SER A 125 -8.60 -21.44 7.13
N GLN A 126 -7.91 -21.17 8.24
CA GLN A 126 -7.36 -22.20 9.13
C GLN A 126 -8.30 -22.46 10.31
N ASN A 127 -8.68 -21.41 11.04
CA ASN A 127 -9.44 -21.56 12.28
C ASN A 127 -10.96 -21.60 12.05
N LYS A 128 -11.43 -21.15 10.88
CA LYS A 128 -12.87 -21.04 10.53
C LYS A 128 -13.69 -20.21 11.53
N THR A 129 -13.05 -19.34 12.31
CA THR A 129 -13.71 -18.44 13.27
C THR A 129 -14.31 -17.22 12.58
N LEU A 130 -13.82 -16.89 11.39
CA LEU A 130 -14.32 -15.79 10.58
C LEU A 130 -15.12 -16.32 9.39
N ASN A 131 -16.43 -16.06 9.37
CA ASN A 131 -17.30 -16.40 8.26
C ASN A 131 -17.45 -15.23 7.28
N LEU A 132 -16.96 -15.41 6.05
CA LEU A 132 -17.02 -14.40 4.97
C LEU A 132 -18.01 -14.77 3.86
N SER A 133 -18.77 -15.86 4.01
CA SER A 133 -19.73 -16.30 2.97
C SER A 133 -20.87 -15.31 2.75
N GLN A 134 -21.13 -14.44 3.74
CA GLN A 134 -22.12 -13.36 3.66
C GLN A 134 -21.77 -12.28 2.62
N TYR A 135 -20.50 -12.23 2.18
CA TYR A 135 -19.99 -11.22 1.26
C TYR A 135 -19.49 -11.89 -0.03
N PRO A 136 -20.39 -12.31 -0.94
CA PRO A 136 -19.99 -13.02 -2.16
C PRO A 136 -19.25 -12.13 -3.16
N VAL A 137 -19.49 -10.81 -3.12
CA VAL A 137 -18.85 -9.82 -4.01
C VAL A 137 -17.66 -9.18 -3.29
N LEU A 138 -16.61 -8.82 -4.05
CA LEU A 138 -15.44 -8.11 -3.55
C LEU A 138 -15.84 -6.78 -2.89
N PRO A 139 -15.59 -6.58 -1.59
CA PRO A 139 -15.92 -5.35 -0.90
C PRO A 139 -15.07 -4.17 -1.42
N THR A 140 -15.72 -3.03 -1.63
CA THR A 140 -15.05 -1.75 -1.91
C THR A 140 -14.59 -1.06 -0.63
N GLN A 141 -15.21 -1.39 0.51
CA GLN A 141 -14.91 -0.89 1.85
C GLN A 141 -14.63 -2.05 2.81
N PRO A 142 -13.91 -1.81 3.92
CA PRO A 142 -13.68 -2.83 4.94
C PRO A 142 -14.99 -3.39 5.51
N VAL A 143 -15.07 -4.72 5.63
CA VAL A 143 -16.23 -5.38 6.25
C VAL A 143 -16.36 -5.06 7.75
N ASN A 144 -15.23 -4.95 8.45
CA ASN A 144 -15.15 -4.60 9.87
C ASN A 144 -14.01 -3.61 10.11
N PRO A 145 -14.25 -2.29 9.87
CA PRO A 145 -13.22 -1.26 10.02
C PRO A 145 -12.76 -1.03 11.47
N GLU A 146 -13.52 -1.51 12.46
CA GLU A 146 -13.20 -1.37 13.89
C GLU A 146 -12.09 -2.33 14.35
N ASP A 147 -11.73 -3.31 13.52
CA ASP A 147 -10.70 -4.29 13.88
C ASP A 147 -9.28 -3.67 13.82
N GLN A 148 -8.71 -3.46 15.00
CA GLN A 148 -7.44 -2.77 15.25
C GLN A 148 -6.17 -3.54 14.83
N THR A 149 -6.27 -4.57 13.98
CA THR A 149 -5.09 -5.32 13.49
C THR A 149 -3.98 -4.45 12.88
N GLU A 150 -4.33 -3.37 12.16
CA GLU A 150 -3.36 -2.47 11.53
C GLU A 150 -2.52 -1.72 12.59
N ILE A 151 -3.18 -1.08 13.57
CA ILE A 151 -2.50 -0.33 14.62
C ILE A 151 -1.64 -1.26 15.49
N GLN A 152 -2.11 -2.47 15.77
CA GLN A 152 -1.32 -3.49 16.47
C GLN A 152 -0.05 -3.90 15.70
N PHE A 153 -0.13 -3.99 14.36
CA PHE A 153 1.04 -4.24 13.53
C PHE A 153 2.01 -3.05 13.57
N MET A 154 1.51 -1.82 13.42
CA MET A 154 2.35 -0.62 13.46
C MET A 154 3.05 -0.47 14.82
N ASN A 155 2.33 -0.68 15.92
CA ASN A 155 2.90 -0.65 17.28
C ASN A 155 4.02 -1.68 17.47
N ARG A 156 3.80 -2.92 17.05
CA ARG A 156 4.85 -3.96 17.10
C ARG A 156 6.06 -3.62 16.24
N THR A 157 5.84 -2.98 15.10
CA THR A 157 6.92 -2.59 14.19
C THR A 157 7.71 -1.41 14.74
N LYS A 158 7.02 -0.39 15.27
CA LYS A 158 7.64 0.80 15.89
C LYS A 158 8.48 0.44 17.12
N LEU A 159 8.04 -0.53 17.92
CA LEU A 159 8.81 -1.02 19.07
C LEU A 159 10.06 -1.81 18.66
N LYS A 160 10.08 -2.40 17.46
CA LYS A 160 11.25 -3.13 16.92
C LYS A 160 12.20 -2.22 16.16
N ASP A 161 11.65 -1.22 15.47
CA ASP A 161 12.36 -0.30 14.61
C ASP A 161 11.92 1.14 14.91
N GLU A 162 12.81 1.89 15.57
CA GLU A 162 12.58 3.30 15.93
C GLU A 162 12.41 4.20 14.70
N TYR A 163 13.03 3.85 13.57
CA TYR A 163 12.96 4.63 12.32
C TYR A 163 11.70 4.32 11.51
N PHE A 164 10.87 3.38 11.95
CA PHE A 164 9.61 3.08 11.30
C PHE A 164 8.71 4.32 11.26
N ASN A 165 8.41 4.78 10.05
CA ASN A 165 7.52 5.90 9.75
C ASN A 165 6.40 5.43 8.80
N PRO A 166 5.23 5.06 9.36
CA PRO A 166 4.08 4.63 8.57
C PRO A 166 3.64 5.65 7.53
N GLN A 167 3.61 6.94 7.88
CA GLN A 167 3.11 8.00 7.01
C GLN A 167 3.90 8.07 5.71
N LEU A 168 5.23 8.06 5.82
CA LEU A 168 6.13 8.08 4.66
C LEU A 168 5.96 6.81 3.80
N GLN A 169 5.84 5.64 4.43
CA GLN A 169 5.59 4.39 3.70
C GLN A 169 4.24 4.39 2.96
N LEU A 170 3.19 4.93 3.57
CA LEU A 170 1.89 5.07 2.93
C LEU A 170 1.98 5.97 1.69
N GLN A 171 2.65 7.12 1.82
CA GLN A 171 2.87 8.04 0.72
C GLN A 171 3.67 7.40 -0.43
N GLN A 172 4.73 6.64 -0.11
CA GLN A 172 5.52 5.92 -1.09
C GLN A 172 4.69 4.87 -1.86
N LYS A 173 3.81 4.14 -1.17
CA LYS A 173 2.88 3.18 -1.79
C LYS A 173 1.94 3.87 -2.78
N MET A 174 1.40 5.03 -2.42
CA MET A 174 0.51 5.80 -3.31
C MET A 174 1.27 6.30 -4.55
N ASN A 175 2.46 6.88 -4.37
CA ASN A 175 3.26 7.42 -5.48
C ASN A 175 3.75 6.34 -6.45
N THR A 176 4.20 5.20 -5.93
CA THR A 176 4.71 4.08 -6.75
C THR A 176 3.65 3.58 -7.72
N ALA A 177 2.40 3.52 -7.29
CA ALA A 177 1.34 3.06 -8.17
C ALA A 177 0.91 4.09 -9.21
N LEU A 178 0.96 5.38 -8.91
CA LEU A 178 0.75 6.43 -9.90
C LEU A 178 1.82 6.35 -11.00
N GLN A 179 3.08 6.13 -10.62
CA GLN A 179 4.17 5.92 -11.57
C GLN A 179 3.93 4.68 -12.45
N LYS A 180 3.52 3.54 -11.87
CA LYS A 180 3.18 2.34 -12.65
C LYS A 180 2.04 2.59 -13.65
N LYS A 181 0.97 3.29 -13.23
CA LYS A 181 -0.14 3.67 -14.12
C LYS A 181 0.33 4.54 -15.28
N TYR A 182 1.22 5.51 -15.02
CA TYR A 182 1.78 6.37 -16.05
C TYR A 182 2.59 5.59 -17.09
N VAL A 183 3.47 4.70 -16.63
CA VAL A 183 4.30 3.86 -17.51
C VAL A 183 3.43 2.95 -18.40
N LEU A 184 2.41 2.29 -17.82
CA LEU A 184 1.48 1.44 -18.59
C LEU A 184 0.69 2.24 -19.64
N LYS A 185 0.28 3.47 -19.32
CA LYS A 185 -0.42 4.35 -20.25
C LYS A 185 0.47 4.82 -21.40
N LYS A 186 1.79 4.96 -21.18
CA LYS A 186 2.75 5.32 -22.23
C LYS A 186 2.94 4.17 -23.22
N ILE A 187 3.15 2.95 -22.72
CA ILE A 187 3.34 1.75 -23.55
C ILE A 187 2.13 1.49 -24.46
N THR A 188 0.91 1.62 -23.93
CA THR A 188 -0.33 1.38 -24.70
C THR A 188 -0.60 2.40 -25.79
N LYS A 189 -0.05 3.62 -25.69
CA LYS A 189 -0.19 4.64 -26.73
C LYS A 189 0.83 4.49 -27.85
N GLU A 190 2.05 4.08 -27.53
CA GLU A 190 3.14 3.93 -28.50
C GLU A 190 3.04 2.61 -29.29
N GLY A 191 2.43 1.55 -28.73
CA GLY A 191 2.23 0.27 -29.41
C GLY A 191 1.02 0.18 -30.36
N GLY A 192 0.23 1.25 -30.51
CA GLY A 192 -1.02 1.26 -31.27
C GLY A 192 -0.89 1.61 -32.76
N GLU A 193 0.28 2.03 -33.24
CA GLU A 193 0.46 2.51 -34.62
C GLU A 193 1.32 1.59 -35.52
N GLU A 194 2.03 0.59 -34.98
CA GLU A 194 2.90 -0.29 -35.79
C GLU A 194 2.28 -1.65 -36.20
N GLU A 195 1.19 -2.13 -35.59
CA GLU A 195 0.63 -3.45 -35.94
C GLU A 195 -0.24 -3.49 -37.21
N ASN A 196 -0.55 -2.34 -37.84
CA ASN A 196 -1.31 -2.31 -39.10
C ASN A 196 -0.44 -2.40 -40.37
N SER A 197 0.89 -2.49 -40.27
CA SER A 197 1.77 -2.59 -41.45
C SER A 197 2.25 -4.01 -41.76
N LEU A 198 2.04 -5.02 -40.89
CA LEU A 198 2.54 -6.38 -41.11
C LEU A 198 1.46 -7.40 -41.52
N ARG A 199 0.19 -7.00 -41.62
CA ARG A 199 -0.91 -7.91 -41.99
C ARG A 199 -1.07 -8.09 -43.51
N ASP A 200 -0.43 -7.25 -44.32
CA ASP A 200 -0.48 -7.35 -45.78
C ASP A 200 0.65 -8.17 -46.41
N GLN A 201 1.65 -8.64 -45.63
CA GLN A 201 2.74 -9.45 -46.18
C GLN A 201 2.54 -10.97 -46.00
N ASN A 202 1.61 -11.43 -45.16
CA ASN A 202 1.37 -12.87 -44.92
C ASN A 202 0.25 -13.48 -45.77
N LYS A 203 -0.22 -12.78 -46.83
CA LYS A 203 -1.24 -13.31 -47.76
C LYS A 203 -0.66 -13.95 -49.03
N LEU A 204 0.67 -14.10 -49.15
CA LEU A 204 1.33 -14.61 -50.36
C LEU A 204 2.12 -15.92 -50.18
N VAL A 205 2.09 -16.56 -49.02
CA VAL A 205 2.82 -17.83 -48.79
C VAL A 205 1.83 -18.90 -48.34
N ASN A 206 0.98 -19.37 -49.26
CA ASN A 206 0.21 -20.62 -49.13
C ASN A 206 -0.35 -21.05 -50.49
N ILE A 207 0.53 -21.15 -51.49
CA ILE A 207 0.27 -21.88 -52.73
C ILE A 207 1.55 -22.69 -52.98
N CYS A 208 1.39 -23.97 -53.35
CA CYS A 208 2.42 -24.99 -53.61
C CYS A 208 2.79 -25.83 -52.38
N ASN A 209 1.96 -26.83 -52.06
CA ASN A 209 2.39 -28.11 -51.49
C ASN A 209 1.25 -29.13 -51.65
N ASP A 210 0.93 -29.47 -52.90
CA ASP A 210 0.09 -30.63 -53.24
C ASP A 210 0.57 -31.17 -54.59
N GLU A 211 1.67 -31.91 -54.60
CA GLU A 211 2.06 -32.80 -55.71
C GLU A 211 3.32 -33.56 -55.28
N ASN A 212 3.17 -34.72 -54.63
CA ASN A 212 4.04 -35.89 -54.79
C ASN A 212 3.62 -37.00 -53.82
N ALA A 213 2.53 -37.68 -54.18
CA ALA A 213 2.17 -38.98 -53.61
C ALA A 213 1.62 -39.86 -54.72
N ASN A 214 2.46 -40.27 -55.68
CA ASN A 214 2.20 -41.45 -56.49
C ASN A 214 3.44 -41.89 -57.30
N ILE A 215 4.26 -42.79 -56.76
CA ILE A 215 5.02 -43.76 -57.58
C ILE A 215 5.05 -45.09 -56.82
N ASN A 216 4.65 -46.13 -57.56
CA ASN A 216 4.52 -47.55 -57.21
C ASN A 216 5.72 -48.18 -56.51
#